data_AF-A0A9E0Y637-F1
#
_entry.id   AF-A0A9E0Y637-F1
#
_cell.length_a   1.000
_cell.length_b   1.000
_cell.length_c   1.000
_cell.angle_alpha   90.00
_cell.angle_beta   90.00
_cell.angle_gamma   90.00
#
_symmetry.space_group_name_H-M   'P 1'
#
loop_
_entity.id
_entity.type
_entity.pdbx_description
1 polymer ?
#
loop_
_entity_poly.entity_id
_entity_poly.type
_entity_poly.pdbx_seq_one_letter_code
_entity_poly.pdbx_strand_id
1 'polypeptide(L)'
;MLFAIVDIETTGGHAASSGITEIAIVISDGKKVLHVYETLINPQQSIPPFIQSLTGINDQMVRNAPLFSEVAGEIFSLLQDKVFVAHNVNFDYSFVKHYLSKSGYDLDIPKLCSLRLARKVIPGLAKYGLGHLCKQLNIELSNHHRAGGDAEATARLFSLLLEKDDRNVIATMLHGKSKDKYLPPHLPVEDLECLPNLAGVYYFHDRAGKVIYVGKAKNIAKRVKSHFSNNKINKQKQDFLREVCRISYTECATELMAQILESVEIRRLWPRYNRSQKGFLPRFGLYTYTDQNGRKRLTVERVRSSYNPIFSFNSIAEGHERLRQMKNQFGLCAHLCNLAQKCEGCELDDDKQVCCLPIESYNLRVENALAWLLECLPSFAFIDRGLKAEEQSCVLVCNGNFYGMGYVKNISDQTSMSVIQSQLTEMPDNDFIRNLIYKQADAHPEYCLYFS
;
A
#
# COMPACT_ATOMS: atom_id res chain seq x y z
N MET A 1 -33.90 -11.08 22.23
CA MET A 1 -32.67 -10.34 21.92
C MET A 1 -33.07 -8.94 21.54
N LEU A 2 -32.40 -7.92 22.08
CA LEU A 2 -32.67 -6.52 21.75
C LEU A 2 -31.54 -5.96 20.89
N PHE A 3 -31.90 -5.04 20.01
CA PHE A 3 -31.01 -4.35 19.09
C PHE A 3 -31.01 -2.86 19.42
N ALA A 4 -29.83 -2.25 19.42
CA ALA A 4 -29.67 -0.81 19.47
C ALA A 4 -29.20 -0.36 18.09
N ILE A 5 -30.11 0.21 17.29
CA ILE A 5 -29.81 0.77 15.99
C ILE A 5 -29.28 2.18 16.21
N VAL A 6 -28.04 2.42 15.83
CA VAL A 6 -27.32 3.67 16.13
C VAL A 6 -26.93 4.35 14.83
N ASP A 7 -27.06 5.67 14.81
CA ASP A 7 -26.50 6.52 13.78
C ASP A 7 -25.90 7.78 14.45
N ILE A 8 -24.83 8.33 13.88
CA ILE A 8 -24.16 9.51 14.40
C ILE A 8 -23.80 10.49 13.29
N GLU A 9 -23.88 11.78 13.61
CA GLU A 9 -23.25 12.83 12.82
C GLU A 9 -21.96 13.30 13.50
N THR A 10 -20.97 13.69 12.70
CA THR A 10 -19.61 13.96 13.20
C THR A 10 -18.95 15.13 12.50
N THR A 11 -17.97 15.77 13.16
CA THR A 11 -17.18 16.85 12.57
C THR A 11 -16.15 16.37 11.54
N GLY A 12 -16.05 15.08 11.28
CA GLY A 12 -15.08 14.53 10.33
C GLY A 12 -14.95 13.02 10.39
N GLY A 13 -13.92 12.52 9.73
CA GLY A 13 -13.81 11.09 9.49
C GLY A 13 -13.53 10.23 10.73
N HIS A 14 -12.74 10.67 11.70
CA HIS A 14 -12.12 9.71 12.63
C HIS A 14 -12.21 10.13 14.08
N ALA A 15 -12.62 9.21 14.95
CA ALA A 15 -12.89 9.47 16.37
C ALA A 15 -11.72 10.11 17.15
N ALA A 16 -10.47 9.83 16.76
CA ALA A 16 -9.29 10.40 17.42
C ALA A 16 -9.16 11.92 17.22
N SER A 17 -9.68 12.47 16.13
CA SER A 17 -9.52 13.89 15.75
C SER A 17 -10.83 14.60 15.42
N SER A 18 -11.98 13.96 15.64
CA SER A 18 -13.31 14.46 15.28
C SER A 18 -14.30 14.19 16.39
N GLY A 19 -15.29 15.06 16.53
CA GLY A 19 -16.35 15.03 17.54
C GLY A 19 -17.66 14.49 16.98
N ILE A 20 -18.48 13.93 17.86
CA ILE A 20 -19.88 13.61 17.57
C ILE A 20 -20.67 14.92 17.71
N THR A 21 -21.54 15.22 16.74
CA THR A 21 -22.43 16.40 16.74
C THR A 21 -23.88 16.04 16.98
N GLU A 22 -24.27 14.80 16.70
CA GLU A 22 -25.59 14.23 16.95
C GLU A 22 -25.46 12.72 17.11
N ILE A 23 -26.28 12.14 17.98
CA ILE A 23 -26.41 10.69 18.13
C ILE A 23 -27.88 10.33 18.23
N ALA A 24 -28.28 9.30 17.50
CA ALA A 24 -29.59 8.68 17.61
C ALA A 24 -29.45 7.17 17.90
N ILE A 25 -30.31 6.67 18.78
CA ILE A 25 -30.36 5.28 19.20
C ILE A 25 -31.83 4.82 19.20
N VAL A 26 -32.15 3.86 18.34
CA VAL A 26 -33.46 3.20 18.28
C VAL A 26 -33.33 1.81 18.88
N ILE A 27 -34.03 1.56 19.98
CA ILE A 27 -34.11 0.25 20.60
C ILE A 27 -35.24 -0.55 19.96
N SER A 28 -34.93 -1.76 19.50
CA SER A 28 -35.90 -2.64 18.84
C SER A 28 -35.76 -4.09 19.30
N ASP A 29 -36.86 -4.84 19.28
CA ASP A 29 -36.87 -6.30 19.40
C ASP A 29 -36.68 -7.03 18.06
N GLY A 30 -36.47 -6.25 16.98
CA GLY A 30 -36.36 -6.72 15.60
C GLY A 30 -37.64 -6.57 14.79
N LYS A 31 -38.80 -6.42 15.43
CA LYS A 31 -40.11 -6.22 14.77
C LYS A 31 -40.73 -4.87 15.08
N LYS A 32 -40.55 -4.39 16.32
CA LYS A 32 -41.12 -3.15 16.82
C LYS A 32 -40.03 -2.26 17.39
N VAL A 33 -40.23 -0.96 17.26
CA VAL A 33 -39.45 0.04 17.98
C VAL A 33 -40.00 0.12 19.39
N LEU A 34 -39.13 -0.01 20.39
CA LEU A 34 -39.46 0.02 21.81
C LEU A 34 -39.12 1.36 22.45
N HIS A 35 -38.05 2.00 21.99
CA HIS A 35 -37.58 3.27 22.53
C HIS A 35 -36.74 4.00 21.47
N VAL A 36 -36.79 5.33 21.48
CA VAL A 36 -35.97 6.19 20.62
C VAL A 36 -35.32 7.24 21.51
N TYR A 37 -34.01 7.39 21.34
CA TYR A 37 -33.19 8.40 21.97
C TYR A 37 -32.48 9.20 20.87
N GLU A 38 -32.51 10.52 20.95
CA GLU A 38 -31.83 11.41 20.00
C GLU A 38 -31.37 12.65 20.75
N THR A 39 -30.12 13.07 20.52
CA THR A 39 -29.60 14.32 21.09
C THR A 39 -28.50 14.91 20.21
N LEU A 40 -28.46 16.25 20.16
CA LEU A 40 -27.28 16.97 19.69
C LEU A 40 -26.17 16.84 20.74
N ILE A 41 -24.92 16.89 20.27
CA ILE A 41 -23.74 16.83 21.11
C ILE A 41 -22.84 18.01 20.77
N ASN A 42 -22.32 18.68 21.79
CA ASN A 42 -21.28 19.68 21.62
C ASN A 42 -19.93 18.98 21.36
N PRO A 43 -19.36 19.07 20.13
CA PRO A 43 -18.14 18.35 19.77
C PRO A 43 -16.86 19.02 20.30
N GLN A 44 -16.99 20.15 21.01
CA GLN A 44 -15.91 21.01 21.51
C GLN A 44 -14.90 21.44 20.44
N GLN A 45 -15.36 21.58 19.20
CA GLN A 45 -14.57 22.02 18.05
C GLN A 45 -15.50 22.57 16.97
N SER A 46 -14.97 23.40 16.06
CA SER A 46 -15.76 23.92 14.95
C SER A 46 -16.16 22.81 13.96
N ILE A 47 -17.39 22.86 13.47
CA ILE A 47 -17.90 21.96 12.44
C ILE A 47 -17.46 22.49 11.06
N PRO A 48 -16.73 21.70 10.23
CA PRO A 48 -16.32 22.16 8.90
C PRO A 48 -17.52 22.55 8.01
N PRO A 49 -17.44 23.62 7.19
CA PRO A 49 -18.57 24.09 6.38
C PRO A 49 -19.23 23.02 5.51
N PHE A 50 -18.44 22.13 4.92
CA PHE A 50 -18.98 21.04 4.09
C PHE A 50 -19.84 20.04 4.90
N ILE A 51 -19.50 19.79 6.17
CA ILE A 51 -20.29 18.94 7.08
C ILE A 51 -21.57 19.67 7.46
N GLN A 52 -21.50 20.98 7.72
CA GLN A 52 -22.69 21.79 8.02
C GLN A 52 -23.67 21.75 6.83
N SER A 53 -23.17 21.86 5.60
CA SER A 53 -24.01 21.74 4.39
C SER A 53 -24.58 20.34 4.21
N LEU A 54 -23.86 19.30 4.60
CA LEU A 54 -24.29 17.91 4.45
C LEU A 54 -25.38 17.53 5.47
N THR A 55 -25.16 17.88 6.74
CA THR A 55 -25.98 17.43 7.88
C THR A 55 -27.02 18.47 8.31
N GLY A 56 -26.85 19.72 7.91
CA GLY A 56 -27.62 20.86 8.43
C GLY A 56 -27.26 21.28 9.85
N ILE A 57 -26.34 20.58 10.53
CA ILE A 57 -25.91 20.90 11.90
C ILE A 57 -24.80 21.95 11.85
N ASN A 58 -25.03 23.10 12.47
CA ASN A 58 -24.07 24.19 12.55
C ASN A 58 -23.56 24.42 13.99
N ASP A 59 -22.51 25.22 14.12
CA ASP A 59 -21.87 25.52 15.41
C ASP A 59 -22.82 26.18 16.43
N GLN A 60 -23.87 26.88 15.97
CA GLN A 60 -24.85 27.52 16.84
C GLN A 60 -25.78 26.50 17.50
N MET A 61 -26.20 25.48 16.75
CA MET A 61 -27.08 24.40 17.24
C MET A 61 -26.43 23.59 18.35
N VAL A 62 -25.14 23.26 18.18
CA VAL A 62 -24.42 22.40 19.14
C VAL A 62 -23.79 23.17 20.30
N ARG A 63 -23.77 24.50 20.27
CA ARG A 63 -23.09 25.32 21.29
C ARG A 63 -23.58 25.03 22.71
N ASN A 64 -24.90 24.90 22.88
CA ASN A 64 -25.56 24.66 24.16
C ASN A 64 -26.00 23.20 24.33
N ALA A 65 -25.67 22.33 23.38
CA ALA A 65 -25.93 20.90 23.48
C ALA A 65 -25.02 20.27 24.55
N PRO A 66 -25.42 19.16 25.17
CA PRO A 66 -24.59 18.47 26.14
C PRO A 66 -23.26 18.00 25.53
N LEU A 67 -22.21 17.95 26.34
CA LEU A 67 -20.99 17.23 26.04
C LEU A 67 -21.28 15.73 26.03
N PHE A 68 -20.54 14.97 25.23
CA PHE A 68 -20.69 13.52 25.22
C PHE A 68 -20.52 12.91 26.62
N SER A 69 -19.58 13.43 27.42
CA SER A 69 -19.33 12.94 28.79
C SER A 69 -20.54 13.10 29.72
N GLU A 70 -21.42 14.06 29.46
CA GLU A 70 -22.61 14.32 30.30
C GLU A 70 -23.73 13.30 30.00
N VAL A 71 -23.79 12.78 28.77
CA VAL A 71 -24.79 11.78 28.35
C VAL A 71 -24.21 10.37 28.23
N ALA A 72 -22.92 10.19 28.49
CA ALA A 72 -22.20 8.93 28.28
C ALA A 72 -22.82 7.76 29.07
N GLY A 73 -23.23 7.99 30.32
CA GLY A 73 -23.84 6.94 31.15
C GLY A 73 -25.21 6.49 30.65
N GLU A 74 -26.02 7.41 30.13
CA GLU A 74 -27.32 7.10 29.51
C GLU A 74 -27.12 6.31 28.21
N ILE A 75 -26.24 6.80 27.33
CA ILE A 75 -25.88 6.11 26.08
C ILE A 75 -25.35 4.71 26.37
N PHE A 76 -24.43 4.55 27.33
CA PHE A 76 -23.90 3.24 27.70
C PHE A 76 -25.02 2.29 28.16
N SER A 77 -25.93 2.76 29.01
CA SER A 77 -27.06 1.97 29.51
C SER A 77 -28.02 1.56 28.40
N LEU A 78 -28.25 2.44 27.42
CA LEU A 78 -29.06 2.13 26.24
C LEU A 78 -28.41 1.02 25.40
N LEU A 79 -27.08 1.02 25.26
CA LEU A 79 -26.34 0.08 24.42
C LEU A 79 -26.01 -1.26 25.09
N GLN A 80 -25.78 -1.26 26.40
CA GLN A 80 -25.36 -2.45 27.13
C GLN A 80 -26.37 -3.60 26.98
N ASP A 81 -25.84 -4.83 26.88
CA ASP A 81 -26.59 -6.09 26.71
C ASP A 81 -27.45 -6.17 25.44
N LYS A 82 -27.18 -5.32 24.44
CA LYS A 82 -27.86 -5.31 23.14
C LYS A 82 -26.88 -5.53 22.01
N VAL A 83 -27.39 -5.91 20.85
CA VAL A 83 -26.60 -5.93 19.61
C VAL A 83 -26.57 -4.52 19.05
N PHE A 84 -25.37 -3.96 18.87
CA PHE A 84 -25.17 -2.67 18.22
C PHE A 84 -25.37 -2.82 16.71
N VAL A 85 -26.33 -2.13 16.12
CA VAL A 85 -26.63 -2.20 14.68
C VAL A 85 -26.43 -0.82 14.06
N ALA A 86 -25.76 -0.72 12.93
CA ALA A 86 -25.68 0.54 12.18
C ALA A 86 -25.40 0.31 10.69
N HIS A 87 -25.71 1.30 9.86
CA HIS A 87 -25.52 1.23 8.41
C HIS A 87 -24.10 1.64 8.01
N ASN A 88 -23.17 0.68 8.13
CA ASN A 88 -21.70 0.85 8.20
C ASN A 88 -21.15 0.87 9.63
N VAL A 89 -21.55 -0.13 10.41
CA VAL A 89 -21.32 -0.24 11.87
C VAL A 89 -19.92 0.06 12.40
N ASN A 90 -18.87 -0.13 11.60
CA ASN A 90 -17.52 0.14 12.06
C ASN A 90 -17.24 1.62 12.25
N PHE A 91 -17.92 2.49 11.51
CA PHE A 91 -17.82 3.93 11.66
C PHE A 91 -18.41 4.36 13.01
N ASP A 92 -19.72 4.17 13.18
CA ASP A 92 -20.49 4.61 14.34
C ASP A 92 -19.96 3.98 15.64
N TYR A 93 -19.75 2.66 15.63
CA TYR A 93 -19.23 1.94 16.79
C TYR A 93 -17.85 2.46 17.21
N SER A 94 -16.98 2.84 16.27
CA SER A 94 -15.64 3.34 16.61
C SER A 94 -15.67 4.67 17.33
N PHE A 95 -16.57 5.58 16.93
CA PHE A 95 -16.78 6.87 17.59
C PHE A 95 -17.41 6.68 18.97
N VAL A 96 -18.53 5.94 19.03
CA VAL A 96 -19.25 5.71 20.27
C VAL A 96 -18.35 5.00 21.29
N LYS A 97 -17.63 3.93 20.88
CA LYS A 97 -16.67 3.24 21.77
C LYS A 97 -15.55 4.17 22.24
N HIS A 98 -14.99 5.00 21.35
CA HIS A 98 -13.91 5.94 21.72
C HIS A 98 -14.37 6.97 22.75
N TYR A 99 -15.53 7.59 22.53
CA TYR A 99 -16.06 8.62 23.42
C TYR A 99 -16.59 8.04 24.75
N LEU A 100 -17.16 6.84 24.74
CA LEU A 100 -17.48 6.09 25.97
C LEU A 100 -16.22 5.75 26.77
N SER A 101 -15.18 5.26 26.09
CA SER A 101 -13.90 4.94 26.74
C SER A 101 -13.25 6.16 27.39
N LYS A 102 -13.29 7.33 26.72
CA LYS A 102 -12.85 8.60 27.31
C LYS A 102 -13.67 9.02 28.53
N SER A 103 -14.92 8.57 28.61
CA SER A 103 -15.85 8.87 29.71
C SER A 103 -15.85 7.79 30.79
N GLY A 104 -14.95 6.79 30.73
CA GLY A 104 -14.80 5.75 31.74
C GLY A 104 -15.64 4.48 31.51
N TYR A 105 -16.29 4.34 30.35
CA TYR A 105 -17.11 3.17 30.01
C TYR A 105 -16.43 2.30 28.95
N ASP A 106 -16.35 0.98 29.15
CA ASP A 106 -15.87 0.05 28.13
C ASP A 106 -17.05 -0.62 27.41
N LEU A 107 -17.20 -0.28 26.13
CA LEU A 107 -18.22 -0.88 25.26
C LEU A 107 -17.64 -2.11 24.55
N ASP A 108 -18.00 -3.30 25.03
CA ASP A 108 -17.73 -4.57 24.37
C ASP A 108 -19.01 -5.38 24.17
N ILE A 109 -19.72 -5.09 23.09
CA ILE A 109 -20.99 -5.74 22.74
C ILE A 109 -20.95 -6.29 21.32
N PRO A 110 -21.79 -7.30 21.00
CA PRO A 110 -21.95 -7.76 19.63
C PRO A 110 -22.40 -6.62 18.72
N LYS A 111 -21.92 -6.61 17.47
CA LYS A 111 -22.27 -5.59 16.49
C LYS A 111 -22.65 -6.20 15.14
N LEU A 112 -23.58 -5.56 14.44
CA LEU A 112 -24.10 -5.99 13.14
C LEU A 112 -24.15 -4.81 12.16
N CYS A 113 -23.70 -5.04 10.93
CA CYS A 113 -23.72 -4.03 9.88
C CYS A 113 -24.91 -4.25 8.94
N SER A 114 -25.90 -3.36 8.96
CA SER A 114 -27.11 -3.51 8.14
C SER A 114 -26.80 -3.47 6.64
N LEU A 115 -25.81 -2.67 6.23
CA LEU A 115 -25.27 -2.66 4.86
C LEU A 115 -24.81 -4.05 4.39
N ARG A 116 -24.05 -4.75 5.25
CA ARG A 116 -23.48 -6.07 4.92
C ARG A 116 -24.54 -7.16 5.00
N LEU A 117 -25.46 -7.03 5.95
CA LEU A 117 -26.62 -7.92 6.04
C LEU A 117 -27.49 -7.80 4.78
N ALA A 118 -27.77 -6.58 4.31
CA ALA A 118 -28.55 -6.33 3.11
C ALA A 118 -27.96 -7.02 1.87
N ARG A 119 -26.63 -7.01 1.68
CA ARG A 119 -25.98 -7.73 0.58
C ARG A 119 -26.21 -9.24 0.60
N LYS A 120 -26.23 -9.83 1.78
CA LYS A 120 -26.38 -11.28 1.95
C LYS A 120 -27.84 -11.72 1.85
N VAL A 121 -28.76 -10.94 2.41
CA VAL A 121 -30.20 -11.24 2.44
C VAL A 121 -30.89 -10.84 1.14
N ILE A 122 -30.49 -9.74 0.52
CA ILE A 122 -31.07 -9.21 -0.72
C ILE A 122 -29.96 -9.01 -1.77
N PRO A 123 -29.39 -10.10 -2.32
CA PRO A 123 -28.31 -10.00 -3.29
C PRO A 123 -28.79 -9.42 -4.64
N GLY A 124 -27.84 -8.95 -5.46
CA GLY A 124 -28.10 -8.51 -6.84
C GLY A 124 -28.35 -7.01 -7.05
N LEU A 125 -28.29 -6.17 -5.99
CA LEU A 125 -28.47 -4.72 -6.14
C LEU A 125 -27.20 -4.02 -6.61
N ALA A 126 -27.36 -2.97 -7.43
CA ALA A 126 -26.23 -2.18 -7.93
C ALA A 126 -25.54 -1.34 -6.84
N LYS A 127 -26.31 -0.88 -5.84
CA LYS A 127 -25.83 -0.07 -4.71
C LYS A 127 -26.53 -0.52 -3.43
N TYR A 128 -25.88 -0.36 -2.28
CA TYR A 128 -26.44 -0.74 -0.98
C TYR A 128 -26.41 0.39 0.05
N GLY A 129 -26.06 1.62 -0.33
CA GLY A 129 -26.14 2.75 0.60
C GLY A 129 -27.58 2.97 1.07
N LEU A 130 -27.75 3.46 2.30
CA LEU A 130 -29.04 3.57 2.99
C LEU A 130 -30.12 4.18 2.10
N GLY A 131 -29.89 5.37 1.53
CA GLY A 131 -30.86 6.02 0.66
C GLY A 131 -31.25 5.22 -0.59
N HIS A 132 -30.34 4.42 -1.15
CA HIS A 132 -30.66 3.55 -2.29
C HIS A 132 -31.52 2.36 -1.86
N LEU A 133 -31.18 1.73 -0.73
CA LEU A 133 -31.98 0.62 -0.17
C LEU A 133 -33.37 1.10 0.24
N CYS A 134 -33.47 2.25 0.90
CA CYS A 134 -34.74 2.83 1.29
C CYS A 134 -35.63 3.07 0.08
N LYS A 135 -35.09 3.69 -0.98
CA LYS A 135 -35.83 3.90 -2.23
C LYS A 135 -36.27 2.59 -2.87
N GLN A 136 -35.41 1.58 -2.90
CA GLN A 136 -35.72 0.32 -3.56
C GLN A 136 -36.73 -0.54 -2.78
N LEU A 137 -36.73 -0.43 -1.45
CA LEU A 137 -37.59 -1.19 -0.56
C LEU A 137 -38.83 -0.39 -0.11
N ASN A 138 -39.07 0.78 -0.70
CA ASN A 138 -40.16 1.70 -0.33
C ASN A 138 -40.18 2.05 1.16
N ILE A 139 -39.00 2.23 1.76
CA ILE A 139 -38.84 2.73 3.12
C ILE A 139 -38.75 4.25 3.04
N GLU A 140 -39.64 4.92 3.75
CA GLU A 140 -39.60 6.38 3.90
C GLU A 140 -38.30 6.80 4.63
N LEU A 141 -37.60 7.76 4.02
CA LEU A 141 -36.37 8.35 4.56
C LEU A 141 -36.62 9.85 4.75
N SER A 142 -37.06 10.22 5.94
CA SER A 142 -37.24 11.60 6.37
C SER A 142 -35.92 12.16 6.91
N ASN A 143 -35.64 13.44 6.63
CA ASN A 143 -34.45 14.15 7.13
C ASN A 143 -33.12 13.41 6.91
N HIS A 144 -32.86 12.98 5.67
CA HIS A 144 -31.59 12.30 5.34
C HIS A 144 -30.37 13.15 5.75
N HIS A 145 -29.34 12.51 6.31
CA HIS A 145 -28.17 13.16 6.95
C HIS A 145 -28.48 13.88 8.27
N ARG A 146 -29.52 13.42 8.96
CA ARG A 146 -29.72 13.61 10.40
C ARG A 146 -29.72 12.24 11.05
N ALA A 147 -29.08 12.13 12.21
CA ALA A 147 -28.90 10.85 12.87
C ALA A 147 -30.24 10.18 13.18
N GLY A 148 -31.25 10.95 13.64
CA GLY A 148 -32.59 10.43 13.93
C GLY A 148 -33.26 9.81 12.71
N GLY A 149 -33.24 10.51 11.58
CA GLY A 149 -33.86 10.05 10.33
C GLY A 149 -33.17 8.80 9.76
N ASP A 150 -31.84 8.79 9.74
CA ASP A 150 -31.05 7.67 9.23
C ASP A 150 -31.12 6.45 10.18
N ALA A 151 -31.18 6.65 11.50
CA ALA A 151 -31.38 5.57 12.48
C ALA A 151 -32.77 4.93 12.37
N GLU A 152 -33.83 5.72 12.21
CA GLU A 152 -35.19 5.21 12.04
C GLU A 152 -35.34 4.42 10.72
N ALA A 153 -34.83 4.97 9.63
CA ALA A 153 -34.82 4.29 8.34
C ALA A 153 -33.99 2.99 8.40
N THR A 154 -32.86 3.01 9.12
CA THR A 154 -32.05 1.80 9.35
C THR A 154 -32.80 0.77 10.20
N ALA A 155 -33.59 1.18 11.19
CA ALA A 155 -34.41 0.27 11.98
C ALA A 155 -35.49 -0.42 11.13
N ARG A 156 -36.20 0.35 10.29
CA ARG A 156 -37.19 -0.20 9.34
C ARG A 156 -36.53 -1.16 8.34
N LEU A 157 -35.38 -0.77 7.77
CA LEU A 157 -34.58 -1.64 6.90
C LEU A 157 -34.18 -2.93 7.63
N PHE A 158 -33.69 -2.82 8.86
CA PHE A 158 -33.23 -3.96 9.63
C PHE A 158 -34.36 -4.94 9.96
N SER A 159 -35.55 -4.47 10.30
CA SER A 159 -36.74 -5.32 10.47
C SER A 159 -37.10 -6.07 9.19
N LEU A 160 -37.06 -5.42 8.04
CA LEU A 160 -37.29 -6.09 6.74
C LEU A 160 -36.22 -7.14 6.43
N LEU A 161 -34.96 -6.89 6.79
CA LEU A 161 -33.87 -7.86 6.62
C LEU A 161 -34.02 -9.06 7.56
N LEU A 162 -34.50 -8.85 8.78
CA LEU A 162 -34.82 -9.93 9.71
C LEU A 162 -35.96 -10.80 9.18
N GLU A 163 -37.01 -10.20 8.62
CA GLU A 163 -38.12 -10.93 8.03
C GLU A 163 -37.72 -11.77 6.80
N LYS A 164 -36.73 -11.30 6.04
CA LYS A 164 -36.22 -11.98 4.83
C LYS A 164 -35.05 -12.93 5.08
N ASP A 165 -34.59 -13.09 6.32
CA ASP A 165 -33.42 -13.92 6.64
C ASP A 165 -33.73 -15.43 6.66
N ASP A 166 -34.09 -15.99 5.49
CA ASP A 166 -34.45 -17.40 5.35
C ASP A 166 -33.27 -18.37 5.60
N ARG A 167 -32.02 -17.86 5.56
CA ARG A 167 -30.79 -18.65 5.63
C ARG A 167 -30.05 -18.51 6.96
N ASN A 168 -30.68 -17.89 7.96
CA ASN A 168 -30.09 -17.69 9.29
C ASN A 168 -28.73 -16.95 9.23
N VAL A 169 -28.61 -15.99 8.32
CA VAL A 169 -27.43 -15.16 8.09
C VAL A 169 -27.10 -14.34 9.33
N ILE A 170 -28.11 -13.84 10.03
CA ILE A 170 -27.95 -12.97 11.20
C ILE A 170 -27.30 -13.74 12.35
N ALA A 171 -27.80 -14.94 12.68
CA ALA A 171 -27.18 -15.79 13.68
C ALA A 171 -25.73 -16.13 13.31
N THR A 172 -25.47 -16.41 12.02
CA THR A 172 -24.12 -16.68 11.51
C THR A 172 -23.19 -15.46 11.67
N MET A 173 -23.69 -14.24 11.43
CA MET A 173 -22.90 -13.01 11.60
C MET A 173 -22.63 -12.68 13.08
N LEU A 174 -23.57 -13.00 13.98
CA LEU A 174 -23.45 -12.79 15.42
C LEU A 174 -22.58 -13.83 16.13
N HIS A 175 -22.75 -15.12 15.81
CA HIS A 175 -22.02 -16.25 16.43
C HIS A 175 -20.71 -16.59 15.74
N GLY A 176 -20.54 -16.19 14.48
CA GLY A 176 -19.29 -16.43 13.78
C GLY A 176 -18.13 -15.78 14.53
N LYS A 177 -16.99 -16.47 14.60
CA LYS A 177 -15.66 -15.87 14.83
C LYS A 177 -15.30 -14.93 13.66
N SER A 178 -16.18 -13.97 13.40
CA SER A 178 -16.49 -13.55 12.06
C SER A 178 -15.43 -12.56 11.61
N LYS A 179 -14.57 -13.06 10.69
CA LYS A 179 -13.54 -12.37 9.89
C LYS A 179 -14.05 -11.08 9.19
N ASP A 180 -15.36 -10.90 9.28
CA ASP A 180 -16.27 -9.86 8.85
C ASP A 180 -16.30 -8.59 9.72
N LYS A 181 -15.83 -8.64 10.98
CA LYS A 181 -15.92 -7.49 11.92
C LYS A 181 -15.17 -6.24 11.47
N TYR A 182 -14.26 -6.33 10.49
CA TYR A 182 -13.35 -5.23 10.14
C TYR A 182 -13.17 -4.98 8.64
N LEU A 183 -14.02 -5.58 7.80
CA LEU A 183 -13.95 -5.37 6.35
C LEU A 183 -14.44 -3.96 5.97
N PRO A 184 -13.83 -3.31 4.97
CA PRO A 184 -14.34 -2.07 4.38
C PRO A 184 -15.79 -2.22 3.94
N PRO A 185 -16.62 -1.17 4.09
CA PRO A 185 -18.04 -1.23 3.79
C PRO A 185 -18.33 -1.52 2.32
N HIS A 186 -17.49 -1.04 1.40
CA HIS A 186 -17.70 -1.16 -0.05
C HIS A 186 -17.02 -2.36 -0.68
N LEU A 187 -16.12 -3.03 0.05
CA LEU A 187 -15.40 -4.17 -0.48
C LEU A 187 -16.33 -5.40 -0.55
N PRO A 188 -16.47 -6.04 -1.72
CA PRO A 188 -17.16 -7.33 -1.85
C PRO A 188 -16.45 -8.39 -1.00
N VAL A 189 -17.20 -9.33 -0.42
CA VAL A 189 -16.57 -10.43 0.34
C VAL A 189 -15.87 -11.38 -0.64
N GLU A 190 -16.41 -11.49 -1.84
CA GLU A 190 -15.92 -12.28 -2.97
C GLU A 190 -14.48 -11.90 -3.32
N ASP A 191 -14.16 -10.59 -3.33
CA ASP A 191 -12.80 -10.07 -3.57
C ASP A 191 -11.77 -10.58 -2.54
N LEU A 192 -12.21 -10.98 -1.34
CA LEU A 192 -11.34 -11.53 -0.29
C LEU A 192 -11.27 -13.04 -0.30
N GLU A 193 -12.33 -13.70 -0.76
CA GLU A 193 -12.43 -15.15 -0.86
C GLU A 193 -11.67 -15.66 -2.08
N CYS A 194 -11.66 -14.92 -3.18
CA CYS A 194 -10.91 -15.24 -4.39
C CYS A 194 -9.39 -14.99 -4.29
N LEU A 195 -8.89 -14.46 -3.16
CA LEU A 195 -7.46 -14.18 -3.02
C LEU A 195 -6.63 -15.46 -2.91
N PRO A 196 -5.54 -15.58 -3.69
CA PRO A 196 -4.72 -16.77 -3.67
C PRO A 196 -3.84 -16.81 -2.41
N ASN A 197 -3.47 -18.04 -2.02
CA ASN A 197 -2.48 -18.31 -0.97
C ASN A 197 -1.04 -18.33 -1.51
N LEU A 198 -0.79 -17.63 -2.61
CA LEU A 198 0.51 -17.55 -3.30
C LEU A 198 1.20 -16.21 -3.07
N ALA A 199 2.47 -16.15 -3.45
CA ALA A 199 3.20 -14.89 -3.50
C ALA A 199 2.69 -14.03 -4.65
N GLY A 200 2.89 -12.71 -4.53
CA GLY A 200 2.55 -11.78 -5.60
C GLY A 200 2.25 -10.37 -5.11
N VAL A 201 1.68 -9.58 -6.01
CA VAL A 201 1.35 -8.17 -5.81
C VAL A 201 -0.16 -8.02 -5.78
N TYR A 202 -0.67 -7.24 -4.83
CA TYR A 202 -2.08 -6.89 -4.72
C TYR A 202 -2.26 -5.37 -4.82
N TYR A 203 -3.42 -4.98 -5.33
CA TYR A 203 -3.79 -3.61 -5.64
C TYR A 203 -5.11 -3.30 -4.94
N PHE A 204 -5.14 -2.18 -4.22
CA PHE A 204 -6.40 -1.63 -3.73
C PHE A 204 -6.85 -0.50 -4.64
N HIS A 205 -8.12 -0.55 -5.04
CA HIS A 205 -8.73 0.40 -5.95
C HIS A 205 -9.78 1.23 -5.24
N ASP A 206 -9.91 2.49 -5.64
CA ASP A 206 -11.02 3.34 -5.23
C ASP A 206 -12.29 3.07 -6.05
N ARG A 207 -13.34 3.87 -5.78
CA ARG A 207 -14.63 3.77 -6.48
C ARG A 207 -14.54 4.09 -7.98
N ALA A 208 -13.56 4.90 -8.40
CA ALA A 208 -13.33 5.24 -9.80
C ALA A 208 -12.47 4.18 -10.52
N GLY A 209 -12.02 3.13 -9.82
CA GLY A 209 -11.13 2.11 -10.36
C GLY A 209 -9.66 2.51 -10.39
N LYS A 210 -9.28 3.62 -9.73
CA LYS A 210 -7.88 4.05 -9.64
C LYS A 210 -7.16 3.27 -8.55
N VAL A 211 -5.95 2.80 -8.85
CA VAL A 211 -5.08 2.16 -7.85
C VAL A 211 -4.59 3.20 -6.83
N ILE A 212 -4.99 3.01 -5.58
CA ILE A 212 -4.63 3.89 -4.46
C ILE A 212 -3.52 3.32 -3.58
N TYR A 213 -3.28 2.01 -3.67
CA TYR A 213 -2.19 1.31 -2.98
C TYR A 213 -1.79 0.04 -3.73
N VAL A 214 -0.48 -0.24 -3.74
CA VAL A 214 0.13 -1.47 -4.25
C VAL A 214 0.91 -2.12 -3.11
N GLY A 215 0.82 -3.44 -2.93
CA GLY A 215 1.63 -4.14 -1.95
C GLY A 215 2.03 -5.53 -2.39
N LYS A 216 3.14 -6.03 -1.84
CA LYS A 216 3.61 -7.41 -2.04
C LYS A 216 3.27 -8.35 -0.88
N ALA A 217 3.24 -9.65 -1.16
CA ALA A 217 3.12 -10.68 -0.14
C ALA A 217 3.77 -12.01 -0.54
N LYS A 218 4.19 -12.80 0.47
CA LYS A 218 4.42 -14.25 0.31
C LYS A 218 3.11 -15.04 0.19
N ASN A 219 2.05 -14.51 0.78
CA ASN A 219 0.69 -15.05 0.73
C ASN A 219 -0.27 -13.86 0.65
N ILE A 220 -0.81 -13.62 -0.54
CA ILE A 220 -1.67 -12.47 -0.83
C ILE A 220 -2.88 -12.46 0.11
N ALA A 221 -3.61 -13.57 0.23
CA ALA A 221 -4.81 -13.65 1.06
C ALA A 221 -4.56 -13.25 2.52
N LYS A 222 -3.51 -13.80 3.15
CA LYS A 222 -3.13 -13.51 4.54
C LYS A 222 -2.70 -12.05 4.69
N ARG A 223 -1.90 -11.54 3.76
CA ARG A 223 -1.40 -10.16 3.82
C ARG A 223 -2.51 -9.15 3.64
N VAL A 224 -3.38 -9.32 2.66
CA VAL A 224 -4.54 -8.45 2.44
C VAL A 224 -5.46 -8.46 3.66
N LYS A 225 -5.78 -9.64 4.23
CA LYS A 225 -6.58 -9.74 5.48
C LYS A 225 -5.93 -8.98 6.65
N SER A 226 -4.61 -8.94 6.74
CA SER A 226 -3.89 -8.18 7.77
C SER A 226 -4.08 -6.67 7.67
N HIS A 227 -4.40 -6.13 6.47
CA HIS A 227 -4.75 -4.71 6.33
C HIS A 227 -6.06 -4.37 7.06
N PHE A 228 -6.93 -5.33 7.31
CA PHE A 228 -8.25 -5.10 7.89
C PHE A 228 -8.33 -5.48 9.38
N SER A 229 -7.43 -6.33 9.88
CA SER A 229 -7.56 -6.89 11.23
C SER A 229 -6.95 -6.05 12.35
N ASN A 230 -6.15 -5.01 12.05
CA ASN A 230 -5.41 -4.24 13.05
C ASN A 230 -5.67 -2.72 12.90
N ASN A 231 -6.90 -2.29 13.20
CA ASN A 231 -7.39 -0.93 12.98
C ASN A 231 -6.88 0.06 14.03
N LYS A 232 -5.62 0.49 13.89
CA LYS A 232 -5.15 1.71 14.56
C LYS A 232 -6.00 2.90 14.11
N ILE A 233 -6.39 3.77 15.05
CA ILE A 233 -7.31 4.92 14.86
C ILE A 233 -6.65 6.07 14.05
N ASN A 234 -5.59 5.81 13.29
CA ASN A 234 -4.91 6.88 12.56
C ASN A 234 -5.71 7.29 11.30
N LYS A 235 -5.70 8.59 11.00
CA LYS A 235 -6.46 9.19 9.88
C LYS A 235 -6.16 8.54 8.53
N GLN A 236 -4.86 8.36 8.22
CA GLN A 236 -4.43 7.78 6.95
C GLN A 236 -4.99 6.36 6.73
N LYS A 237 -5.00 5.52 7.77
CA LYS A 237 -5.49 4.14 7.68
C LYS A 237 -6.98 4.09 7.47
N GLN A 238 -7.73 4.95 8.15
CA GLN A 238 -9.18 4.98 8.05
C GLN A 238 -9.65 5.62 6.73
N ASP A 239 -8.98 6.67 6.25
CA ASP A 239 -9.22 7.22 4.90
C ASP A 239 -8.98 6.14 3.85
N PHE A 240 -7.86 5.41 3.97
CA PHE A 240 -7.55 4.27 3.13
C PHE A 240 -8.68 3.22 3.15
N LEU A 241 -9.15 2.80 4.34
CA LEU A 241 -10.22 1.80 4.47
C LEU A 241 -11.56 2.24 3.86
N ARG A 242 -11.86 3.55 3.82
CA ARG A 242 -13.09 4.06 3.18
C ARG A 242 -13.00 4.09 1.67
N GLU A 243 -11.82 4.41 1.15
CA GLU A 243 -11.60 4.52 -0.29
C GLU A 243 -11.57 3.15 -0.96
N VAL A 244 -11.08 2.09 -0.30
CA VAL A 244 -11.00 0.74 -0.89
C VAL A 244 -12.38 0.19 -1.26
N CYS A 245 -12.61 0.03 -2.56
CA CYS A 245 -13.84 -0.56 -3.12
C CYS A 245 -13.59 -1.90 -3.81
N ARG A 246 -12.38 -2.15 -4.32
CA ARG A 246 -12.03 -3.38 -5.03
C ARG A 246 -10.60 -3.80 -4.75
N ILE A 247 -10.36 -5.11 -4.80
CA ILE A 247 -9.02 -5.70 -4.77
C ILE A 247 -8.74 -6.39 -6.11
N SER A 248 -7.56 -6.18 -6.66
CA SER A 248 -7.01 -7.06 -7.70
C SER A 248 -5.64 -7.55 -7.29
N TYR A 249 -5.10 -8.54 -8.01
CA TYR A 249 -3.78 -9.07 -7.74
C TYR A 249 -3.12 -9.62 -9.00
N THR A 250 -1.81 -9.82 -8.91
CA THR A 250 -0.96 -10.51 -9.87
C THR A 250 -0.15 -11.54 -9.10
N GLU A 251 -0.25 -12.80 -9.51
CA GLU A 251 0.48 -13.90 -8.88
C GLU A 251 1.95 -13.89 -9.31
N CYS A 252 2.83 -14.26 -8.38
CA CYS A 252 4.26 -14.43 -8.63
C CYS A 252 4.70 -15.76 -8.03
N ALA A 253 5.52 -16.54 -8.76
CA ALA A 253 6.03 -17.80 -8.24
C ALA A 253 6.94 -17.63 -7.01
N THR A 254 7.65 -16.50 -6.95
CA THR A 254 8.64 -16.21 -5.91
C THR A 254 8.41 -14.87 -5.23
N GLU A 255 8.96 -14.71 -4.03
CA GLU A 255 8.94 -13.43 -3.32
C GLU A 255 9.76 -12.37 -4.06
N LEU A 256 10.90 -12.76 -4.66
CA LEU A 256 11.77 -11.87 -5.45
C LEU A 256 10.97 -11.21 -6.58
N MET A 257 10.24 -12.00 -7.38
CA MET A 257 9.39 -11.45 -8.45
C MET A 257 8.32 -10.51 -7.90
N ALA A 258 7.68 -10.87 -6.78
CA ALA A 258 6.67 -10.01 -6.15
C ALA A 258 7.24 -8.67 -5.68
N GLN A 259 8.48 -8.65 -5.18
CA GLN A 259 9.19 -7.42 -4.79
C GLN A 259 9.57 -6.55 -5.98
N ILE A 260 10.07 -7.16 -7.06
CA ILE A 260 10.41 -6.46 -8.29
C ILE A 260 9.15 -5.84 -8.90
N LEU A 261 8.08 -6.62 -9.05
CA LEU A 261 6.81 -6.15 -9.62
C LEU A 261 6.20 -5.03 -8.77
N GLU A 262 6.21 -5.14 -7.44
CA GLU A 262 5.72 -4.07 -6.55
C GLU A 262 6.46 -2.76 -6.81
N SER A 263 7.79 -2.80 -6.91
CA SER A 263 8.61 -1.60 -7.17
C SER A 263 8.28 -0.97 -8.52
N VAL A 264 8.11 -1.78 -9.57
CA VAL A 264 7.73 -1.29 -10.90
C VAL A 264 6.34 -0.68 -10.88
N GLU A 265 5.36 -1.35 -10.29
CA GLU A 265 3.97 -0.89 -10.24
C GLU A 265 3.78 0.37 -9.40
N ILE A 266 4.51 0.53 -8.29
CA ILE A 266 4.47 1.76 -7.48
C ILE A 266 4.99 2.96 -8.29
N ARG A 267 6.06 2.78 -9.07
CA ARG A 267 6.61 3.84 -9.94
C ARG A 267 5.68 4.15 -11.10
N ARG A 268 5.08 3.13 -11.72
CA ARG A 268 4.15 3.25 -12.85
C ARG A 268 2.83 3.94 -12.47
N LEU A 269 2.22 3.53 -11.35
CA LEU A 269 0.88 3.96 -10.95
C LEU A 269 0.89 5.15 -9.98
N TRP A 270 2.02 5.41 -9.33
CA TRP A 270 2.19 6.44 -8.30
C TRP A 270 1.07 6.50 -7.24
N PRO A 271 0.67 5.36 -6.63
CA PRO A 271 -0.51 5.26 -5.76
C PRO A 271 -0.39 6.14 -4.50
N ARG A 272 -1.46 6.86 -4.14
CA ARG A 272 -1.48 7.87 -3.06
C ARG A 272 -0.94 7.35 -1.72
N TYR A 273 -1.23 6.11 -1.37
CA TYR A 273 -0.90 5.55 -0.06
C TYR A 273 0.47 4.85 0.02
N ASN A 274 1.21 4.65 -1.09
CA ASN A 274 2.59 4.18 -1.06
C ASN A 274 3.56 5.36 -0.92
N ARG A 275 4.26 5.47 0.21
CA ARG A 275 5.25 6.54 0.46
C ARG A 275 6.71 6.09 0.32
N SER A 276 7.05 4.89 0.79
CA SER A 276 8.44 4.44 1.00
C SER A 276 9.24 4.19 -0.29
N GLN A 277 8.59 3.86 -1.41
CA GLN A 277 9.27 3.50 -2.67
C GLN A 277 9.18 4.59 -3.76
N LYS A 278 8.53 5.73 -3.48
CA LYS A 278 8.42 6.86 -4.42
C LYS A 278 9.65 7.77 -4.47
N GLY A 279 10.67 7.51 -3.65
CA GLY A 279 11.84 8.39 -3.50
C GLY A 279 13.19 7.67 -3.50
N PHE A 280 13.25 6.37 -3.81
CA PHE A 280 14.53 5.67 -3.88
C PHE A 280 15.18 5.94 -5.24
N LEU A 281 15.96 7.02 -5.29
CA LEU A 281 16.89 7.32 -6.38
C LEU A 281 18.27 6.71 -6.04
N PRO A 282 19.03 6.24 -7.05
CA PRO A 282 20.45 5.92 -6.85
C PRO A 282 21.13 7.05 -6.12
N ARG A 283 21.91 6.71 -5.09
CA ARG A 283 22.61 7.74 -4.33
C ARG A 283 23.88 8.19 -5.03
N PHE A 284 24.54 7.34 -5.81
CA PHE A 284 25.83 7.64 -6.44
C PHE A 284 26.00 6.96 -7.81
N GLY A 285 26.76 7.57 -8.71
CA GLY A 285 27.10 7.03 -10.02
C GLY A 285 28.52 7.38 -10.47
N LEU A 286 29.12 6.53 -11.30
CA LEU A 286 30.38 6.75 -11.98
C LEU A 286 30.16 7.64 -13.20
N TYR A 287 30.92 8.72 -13.30
CA TYR A 287 30.89 9.67 -14.41
C TYR A 287 32.27 9.79 -15.05
N THR A 288 32.29 10.04 -16.36
CA THR A 288 33.48 10.42 -17.12
C THR A 288 33.28 11.79 -17.74
N TYR A 289 34.31 12.61 -17.72
CA TYR A 289 34.33 13.91 -18.42
C TYR A 289 35.74 14.26 -18.85
N THR A 290 35.87 15.11 -19.88
CA THR A 290 37.18 15.60 -20.34
C THR A 290 37.45 16.96 -19.69
N ASP A 291 38.62 17.14 -19.09
CA ASP A 291 39.02 18.43 -18.51
C ASP A 291 39.55 19.41 -19.58
N GLN A 292 39.87 20.63 -19.15
CA GLN A 292 40.39 21.69 -20.04
C GLN A 292 41.72 21.34 -20.72
N ASN A 293 42.47 20.37 -20.17
CA ASN A 293 43.74 19.90 -20.71
C ASN A 293 43.55 18.66 -21.60
N GLY A 294 42.31 18.30 -21.95
CA GLY A 294 42.00 17.16 -22.82
C GLY A 294 42.09 15.80 -22.14
N ARG A 295 42.23 15.73 -20.80
CA ARG A 295 42.35 14.46 -20.07
C ARG A 295 40.99 13.96 -19.57
N LYS A 296 40.73 12.66 -19.71
CA LYS A 296 39.53 12.00 -19.19
C LYS A 296 39.60 11.78 -17.67
N ARG A 297 38.64 12.33 -16.93
CA ARG A 297 38.54 12.18 -15.48
C ARG A 297 37.38 11.26 -15.12
N LEU A 298 37.59 10.41 -14.13
CA LEU A 298 36.57 9.54 -13.56
C LEU A 298 36.20 10.06 -12.18
N THR A 299 34.91 10.08 -11.85
CA THR A 299 34.44 10.48 -10.52
C THR A 299 33.21 9.71 -10.11
N VAL A 300 33.04 9.50 -8.80
CA VAL A 300 31.83 8.92 -8.22
C VAL A 300 31.09 10.02 -7.48
N GLU A 301 29.93 10.39 -7.99
CA GLU A 301 29.16 11.53 -7.50
C GLU A 301 27.71 11.16 -7.26
N ARG A 302 26.99 11.99 -6.49
CA ARG A 302 25.56 11.77 -6.31
C ARG A 302 24.82 11.86 -7.64
N VAL A 303 23.91 10.92 -7.91
CA VAL A 303 23.15 10.94 -9.17
C VAL A 303 22.29 12.19 -9.24
N ARG A 304 22.42 12.92 -10.34
CA ARG A 304 21.62 14.11 -10.68
C ARG A 304 20.85 13.82 -11.95
N SER A 305 19.62 14.34 -12.06
CA SER A 305 18.74 14.15 -13.24
C SER A 305 19.33 14.65 -14.55
N SER A 306 20.33 15.53 -14.50
CA SER A 306 20.96 16.16 -15.66
C SER A 306 22.03 15.31 -16.35
N TYR A 307 22.51 14.23 -15.74
CA TYR A 307 23.59 13.39 -16.28
C TYR A 307 23.36 11.90 -16.03
N ASN A 308 23.49 11.10 -17.08
CA ASN A 308 23.42 9.64 -16.98
C ASN A 308 24.77 9.08 -16.49
N PRO A 309 24.79 8.34 -15.37
CA PRO A 309 26.01 7.67 -14.93
C PRO A 309 26.35 6.50 -15.86
N ILE A 310 27.64 6.20 -16.00
CA ILE A 310 28.14 5.01 -16.71
C ILE A 310 27.75 3.74 -15.95
N PHE A 311 27.83 3.81 -14.62
CA PHE A 311 27.44 2.75 -13.71
C PHE A 311 26.97 3.36 -12.38
N SER A 312 26.02 2.74 -11.69
CA SER A 312 25.45 3.27 -10.44
C SER A 312 25.78 2.40 -9.24
N PHE A 313 25.94 3.04 -8.08
CA PHE A 313 26.30 2.38 -6.82
C PHE A 313 25.34 2.77 -5.70
N ASN A 314 25.24 1.90 -4.69
CA ASN A 314 24.39 2.13 -3.53
C ASN A 314 25.04 3.02 -2.48
N SER A 315 26.37 2.95 -2.42
CA SER A 315 27.19 3.72 -1.52
C SER A 315 28.37 4.33 -2.25
N ILE A 316 28.82 5.47 -1.77
CA ILE A 316 30.06 6.10 -2.26
C ILE A 316 31.28 5.20 -2.04
N ALA A 317 31.27 4.40 -0.96
CA ALA A 317 32.35 3.47 -0.66
C ALA A 317 32.49 2.37 -1.72
N GLU A 318 31.38 1.77 -2.15
CA GLU A 318 31.34 0.77 -3.23
C GLU A 318 31.86 1.36 -4.54
N GLY A 319 31.42 2.58 -4.88
CA GLY A 319 31.90 3.25 -6.08
C GLY A 319 33.38 3.58 -6.04
N HIS A 320 33.88 4.08 -4.91
CA HIS A 320 35.31 4.36 -4.74
C HIS A 320 36.14 3.08 -4.76
N GLU A 321 35.65 1.97 -4.21
CA GLU A 321 36.35 0.69 -4.25
C GLU A 321 36.46 0.18 -5.69
N ARG A 322 35.38 0.24 -6.47
CA ARG A 322 35.41 -0.09 -7.90
C ARG A 322 36.39 0.81 -8.66
N LEU A 323 36.39 2.10 -8.36
CA LEU A 323 37.31 3.05 -9.00
C LEU A 323 38.78 2.77 -8.64
N ARG A 324 39.07 2.33 -7.40
CA ARG A 324 40.41 1.88 -7.00
C ARG A 324 40.83 0.60 -7.72
N GLN A 325 39.92 -0.34 -7.94
CA GLN A 325 40.22 -1.55 -8.73
C GLN A 325 40.61 -1.17 -10.16
N MET A 326 39.81 -0.32 -10.82
CA MET A 326 40.13 0.21 -12.15
C MET A 326 41.48 0.94 -12.16
N LYS A 327 41.75 1.75 -11.13
CA LYS A 327 43.03 2.46 -10.97
C LYS A 327 44.21 1.49 -10.95
N ASN A 328 44.15 0.48 -10.11
CA ASN A 328 45.25 -0.46 -9.92
C ASN A 328 45.46 -1.36 -11.15
N GLN A 329 44.38 -1.78 -11.81
CA GLN A 329 44.44 -2.68 -12.95
C GLN A 329 44.91 -2.01 -14.24
N PHE A 330 44.48 -0.77 -14.49
CA PHE A 330 44.78 -0.04 -15.73
C PHE A 330 45.85 1.04 -15.55
N GLY A 331 46.44 1.15 -14.36
CA GLY A 331 47.44 2.17 -14.04
C GLY A 331 46.89 3.59 -14.24
N LEU A 332 45.68 3.86 -13.71
CA LEU A 332 45.07 5.18 -13.77
C LEU A 332 45.66 6.10 -12.69
N CYS A 333 45.70 7.40 -12.96
CA CYS A 333 46.19 8.38 -11.99
C CYS A 333 45.14 8.63 -10.90
N ALA A 334 45.50 8.43 -9.64
CA ALA A 334 44.61 8.66 -8.49
C ALA A 334 44.01 10.08 -8.46
N HIS A 335 44.79 11.11 -8.83
CA HIS A 335 44.32 12.49 -8.94
C HIS A 335 43.26 12.68 -10.03
N LEU A 336 43.47 12.08 -11.22
CA LEU A 336 42.53 12.19 -12.33
C LEU A 336 41.26 11.35 -12.12
N CYS A 337 41.31 10.34 -11.25
CA CYS A 337 40.16 9.60 -10.74
C CYS A 337 39.52 10.24 -9.49
N ASN A 338 39.92 11.45 -9.08
CA ASN A 338 39.40 12.12 -7.88
C ASN A 338 39.52 11.31 -6.57
N LEU A 339 40.50 10.41 -6.51
CA LEU A 339 40.80 9.57 -5.33
C LEU A 339 41.89 10.18 -4.43
N ALA A 340 42.71 11.08 -4.97
CA ALA A 340 43.82 11.72 -4.26
C ALA A 340 44.01 13.18 -4.70
N GLN A 341 44.69 13.98 -3.87
CA GLN A 341 45.01 15.37 -4.20
C GLN A 341 46.22 15.51 -5.14
N LYS A 342 47.13 14.51 -5.18
CA LYS A 342 48.35 14.49 -6.00
C LYS A 342 48.39 13.28 -6.95
N CYS A 343 49.25 13.30 -7.98
CA CYS A 343 49.50 12.11 -8.80
C CYS A 343 50.18 11.05 -7.93
N GLU A 344 49.50 9.93 -7.73
CA GLU A 344 50.03 8.76 -7.02
C GLU A 344 49.85 7.54 -7.92
N GLY A 345 50.90 6.72 -8.06
CA GLY A 345 50.88 5.49 -8.86
C GLY A 345 51.09 5.69 -10.36
N CYS A 346 51.72 6.79 -10.74
CA CYS A 346 52.16 7.06 -12.10
C CYS A 346 53.64 6.63 -12.22
N GLU A 347 54.00 5.82 -13.22
CA GLU A 347 55.32 5.12 -13.35
C GLU A 347 56.57 6.04 -13.33
N LEU A 348 56.37 7.37 -13.30
CA LEU A 348 57.41 8.39 -13.30
C LEU A 348 57.12 9.41 -12.19
N ASP A 349 57.82 9.29 -11.06
CA ASP A 349 57.84 10.17 -9.87
C ASP A 349 56.50 10.53 -9.18
N ASP A 350 56.37 10.09 -7.93
CA ASP A 350 55.20 10.22 -7.03
C ASP A 350 54.94 11.65 -6.46
N ASP A 351 55.59 12.70 -6.97
CA ASP A 351 55.53 14.04 -6.34
C ASP A 351 55.05 15.19 -7.24
N LYS A 352 54.39 14.88 -8.36
CA LYS A 352 53.85 15.90 -9.28
C LYS A 352 52.35 16.18 -9.03
N GLN A 353 51.97 17.46 -9.04
CA GLN A 353 50.56 17.91 -9.01
C GLN A 353 49.79 17.54 -10.28
N VAL A 354 50.51 17.24 -11.38
CA VAL A 354 49.93 16.91 -12.69
C VAL A 354 50.39 15.51 -13.10
N CYS A 355 49.48 14.74 -13.68
CA CYS A 355 49.77 13.39 -14.16
C CYS A 355 50.85 13.41 -15.25
N CYS A 356 51.89 12.58 -15.07
CA CYS A 356 53.07 12.54 -15.92
C CYS A 356 52.89 11.73 -17.22
N LEU A 357 51.76 11.03 -17.38
CA LEU A 357 51.45 10.29 -18.61
C LEU A 357 50.99 11.22 -19.75
N PRO A 358 51.37 10.93 -21.01
CA PRO A 358 50.82 11.61 -22.19
C PRO A 358 49.29 11.50 -22.26
N ILE A 359 48.62 12.55 -22.73
CA ILE A 359 47.15 12.67 -22.74
C ILE A 359 46.50 11.50 -23.49
N GLU A 360 46.97 11.19 -24.70
CA GLU A 360 46.42 10.10 -25.51
C GLU A 360 46.58 8.73 -24.85
N SER A 361 47.78 8.45 -24.31
CA SER A 361 48.07 7.19 -23.61
C SER A 361 47.20 7.01 -22.37
N TYR A 362 47.05 8.07 -21.57
CA TYR A 362 46.22 8.02 -20.37
C TYR A 362 44.72 7.90 -20.72
N ASN A 363 44.24 8.64 -21.71
CA ASN A 363 42.86 8.56 -22.15
C ASN A 363 42.53 7.15 -22.69
N LEU A 364 43.45 6.52 -23.41
CA LEU A 364 43.30 5.13 -23.85
C LEU A 364 43.19 4.15 -22.68
N ARG A 365 43.98 4.35 -21.61
CA ARG A 365 43.84 3.55 -20.36
C ARG A 365 42.47 3.71 -19.73
N VAL A 366 41.91 4.93 -19.73
CA VAL A 366 40.55 5.18 -19.22
C VAL A 366 39.49 4.49 -20.08
N GLU A 367 39.60 4.53 -21.42
CA GLU A 367 38.67 3.82 -22.31
C GLU A 367 38.72 2.31 -22.10
N ASN A 368 39.92 1.74 -21.99
CA ASN A 368 40.10 0.32 -21.71
C ASN A 368 39.51 -0.06 -20.35
N ALA A 369 39.67 0.80 -19.33
CA ALA A 369 39.08 0.57 -18.02
C ALA A 369 37.54 0.64 -18.05
N LEU A 370 36.95 1.55 -18.83
CA LEU A 370 35.50 1.65 -19.01
C LEU A 370 34.94 0.46 -19.80
N ALA A 371 35.62 0.04 -20.87
CA ALA A 371 35.26 -1.16 -21.63
C ALA A 371 35.31 -2.40 -20.73
N TRP A 372 36.40 -2.56 -19.97
CA TRP A 372 36.53 -3.63 -18.99
C TRP A 372 35.46 -3.59 -17.90
N LEU A 373 35.12 -2.40 -17.40
CA LEU A 373 34.06 -2.26 -16.40
C LEU A 373 32.75 -2.80 -16.95
N LEU A 374 32.40 -2.44 -18.19
CA LEU A 374 31.20 -2.89 -18.88
C LEU A 374 31.22 -4.40 -19.18
N GLU A 375 32.36 -4.95 -19.59
CA GLU A 375 32.56 -6.39 -19.82
C GLU A 375 32.50 -7.21 -18.52
N CYS A 376 32.94 -6.63 -17.39
CA CYS A 376 32.87 -7.28 -16.08
C CYS A 376 31.48 -7.22 -15.45
N LEU A 377 30.54 -6.49 -16.04
CA LEU A 377 29.18 -6.46 -15.52
C LEU A 377 28.51 -7.81 -15.81
N PRO A 378 28.07 -8.53 -14.77
CA PRO A 378 27.58 -9.87 -14.96
C PRO A 378 26.30 -9.84 -15.77
N SER A 379 26.21 -10.75 -16.73
CA SER A 379 24.97 -11.10 -17.39
C SER A 379 24.57 -12.47 -16.89
N PHE A 380 23.40 -12.57 -16.26
CA PHE A 380 22.92 -13.84 -15.73
C PHE A 380 21.39 -13.87 -15.65
N ALA A 381 20.85 -15.08 -15.71
CA ALA A 381 19.45 -15.35 -15.41
C ALA A 381 19.37 -15.99 -14.01
N PHE A 382 18.58 -15.39 -13.11
CA PHE A 382 18.22 -16.01 -11.84
C PHE A 382 16.95 -16.83 -12.03
N ILE A 383 17.07 -18.15 -11.89
CA ILE A 383 16.04 -19.13 -12.23
C ILE A 383 15.59 -19.87 -10.98
N ASP A 384 14.29 -19.84 -10.69
CA ASP A 384 13.68 -20.53 -9.56
C ASP A 384 12.38 -21.20 -10.06
N ARG A 385 11.61 -21.82 -9.16
CA ARG A 385 10.32 -22.44 -9.47
C ARG A 385 9.38 -21.47 -10.18
N GLY A 386 8.59 -21.96 -11.14
CA GLY A 386 7.49 -21.24 -11.76
C GLY A 386 6.17 -21.37 -11.01
N LEU A 387 5.10 -20.85 -11.59
CA LEU A 387 3.74 -21.01 -11.06
C LEU A 387 3.19 -22.41 -11.34
N LYS A 388 3.61 -23.02 -12.46
CA LYS A 388 3.26 -24.38 -12.88
C LYS A 388 4.49 -25.27 -12.85
N ALA A 389 4.26 -26.60 -12.84
CA ALA A 389 5.34 -27.58 -12.74
C ALA A 389 6.29 -27.55 -13.95
N GLU A 390 5.78 -27.18 -15.14
CA GLU A 390 6.53 -27.10 -16.39
C GLU A 390 7.16 -25.72 -16.68
N GLU A 391 7.02 -24.78 -15.75
CA GLU A 391 7.51 -23.41 -15.90
C GLU A 391 8.58 -23.13 -14.82
N GLN A 392 9.57 -22.33 -15.18
CA GLN A 392 10.53 -21.75 -14.23
C GLN A 392 10.34 -20.24 -14.20
N SER A 393 10.48 -19.63 -13.04
CA SER A 393 10.59 -18.18 -12.97
C SER A 393 11.98 -17.75 -13.41
N CYS A 394 12.07 -16.63 -14.11
CA CYS A 394 13.33 -16.10 -14.58
C CYS A 394 13.38 -14.59 -14.39
N VAL A 395 14.46 -14.12 -13.77
CA VAL A 395 14.81 -12.70 -13.63
C VAL A 395 16.13 -12.51 -14.36
N LEU A 396 16.14 -11.70 -15.42
CA LEU A 396 17.32 -11.52 -16.27
C LEU A 396 18.05 -10.21 -15.95
N VAL A 397 19.36 -10.33 -15.78
CA VAL A 397 20.31 -9.23 -15.69
C VAL A 397 21.19 -9.24 -16.94
N CYS A 398 21.27 -8.12 -17.64
CA CYS A 398 22.10 -7.92 -18.83
C CYS A 398 23.08 -6.78 -18.57
N ASN A 399 24.37 -7.04 -18.73
CA ASN A 399 25.45 -6.08 -18.48
C ASN A 399 25.23 -5.34 -17.15
N GLY A 400 24.94 -6.13 -16.11
CA GLY A 400 24.73 -5.67 -14.75
C GLY A 400 23.42 -4.93 -14.45
N ASN A 401 22.56 -4.71 -15.45
CA ASN A 401 21.27 -4.04 -15.30
C ASN A 401 20.11 -5.03 -15.35
N PHE A 402 19.04 -4.75 -14.60
CA PHE A 402 17.83 -5.56 -14.70
C PHE A 402 17.19 -5.35 -16.08
N TYR A 403 16.99 -6.43 -16.83
CA TYR A 403 16.32 -6.38 -18.12
C TYR A 403 14.80 -6.57 -17.96
N GLY A 404 14.42 -7.62 -17.24
CA GLY A 404 13.03 -8.04 -17.16
C GLY A 404 12.86 -9.36 -16.43
N MET A 405 11.62 -9.75 -16.21
CA MET A 405 11.31 -11.04 -15.59
C MET A 405 10.08 -11.67 -16.23
N GLY A 406 9.88 -12.97 -15.97
CA GLY A 406 8.80 -13.74 -16.57
C GLY A 406 8.91 -15.21 -16.24
N TYR A 407 8.26 -16.02 -17.07
CA TYR A 407 8.25 -17.46 -16.96
C TYR A 407 8.78 -18.07 -18.25
N VAL A 408 9.64 -19.06 -18.10
CA VAL A 408 10.39 -19.70 -19.17
C VAL A 408 10.18 -21.20 -19.10
N LYS A 409 10.26 -21.87 -20.25
CA LYS A 409 10.16 -23.33 -20.36
C LYS A 409 11.46 -23.89 -20.92
N ASN A 410 11.86 -25.06 -20.44
CA ASN A 410 13.00 -25.83 -20.95
C ASN A 410 14.34 -25.05 -20.90
N ILE A 411 14.66 -24.39 -19.78
CA ILE A 411 16.02 -23.84 -19.63
C ILE A 411 17.00 -24.98 -19.33
N SER A 412 18.12 -24.95 -20.05
CA SER A 412 19.32 -25.73 -19.81
C SER A 412 20.52 -24.81 -19.76
N ASP A 413 21.67 -25.31 -19.31
CA ASP A 413 22.93 -24.54 -19.27
C ASP A 413 23.39 -24.05 -20.65
N GLN A 414 22.83 -24.59 -21.75
CA GLN A 414 23.13 -24.21 -23.13
C GLN A 414 22.15 -23.18 -23.71
N THR A 415 21.13 -22.76 -22.94
CA THR A 415 20.14 -21.79 -23.42
C THR A 415 20.79 -20.42 -23.60
N SER A 416 20.72 -19.85 -24.80
CA SER A 416 21.28 -18.52 -25.06
C SER A 416 20.44 -17.42 -24.41
N MET A 417 21.09 -16.31 -24.04
CA MET A 417 20.42 -15.13 -23.48
C MET A 417 19.29 -14.60 -24.38
N SER A 418 19.48 -14.62 -25.70
CA SER A 418 18.50 -14.15 -26.68
C SER A 418 17.18 -14.93 -26.63
N VAL A 419 17.24 -16.25 -26.40
CA VAL A 419 16.06 -17.11 -26.25
C VAL A 419 15.30 -16.76 -24.98
N ILE A 420 16.00 -16.46 -23.88
CA ILE A 420 15.38 -16.01 -22.64
C ILE A 420 14.73 -14.64 -22.85
N GLN A 421 15.43 -13.67 -23.42
CA GLN A 421 14.91 -12.31 -23.66
C GLN A 421 13.57 -12.31 -24.40
N SER A 422 13.39 -13.18 -25.40
CA SER A 422 12.15 -13.29 -26.17
C SER A 422 10.94 -13.82 -25.38
N GLN A 423 11.16 -14.43 -24.21
CA GLN A 423 10.12 -14.98 -23.33
C GLN A 423 9.83 -14.09 -22.11
N LEU A 424 10.68 -13.10 -21.84
CA LEU A 424 10.52 -12.23 -20.68
C LEU A 424 9.77 -10.94 -21.04
N THR A 425 9.13 -10.35 -20.03
CA THR A 425 8.61 -8.99 -20.14
C THR A 425 9.71 -8.03 -19.71
N GLU A 426 10.09 -7.11 -20.62
CA GLU A 426 11.00 -6.01 -20.31
C GLU A 426 10.37 -5.10 -19.25
N MET A 427 11.16 -4.68 -18.27
CA MET A 427 10.68 -3.89 -17.14
C MET A 427 11.69 -2.79 -16.79
N PRO A 428 11.22 -1.64 -16.25
CA PRO A 428 12.11 -0.53 -15.94
C PRO A 428 13.07 -0.90 -14.81
N ASP A 429 14.35 -0.82 -15.14
CA ASP A 429 15.46 -0.98 -14.21
C ASP A 429 15.51 0.14 -13.16
N ASN A 430 15.99 -0.19 -11.96
CA ASN A 430 16.41 0.77 -10.94
C ASN A 430 17.26 0.08 -9.86
N ASP A 431 18.01 0.87 -9.10
CA ASP A 431 18.93 0.35 -8.07
C ASP A 431 18.25 -0.53 -7.02
N PHE A 432 17.03 -0.19 -6.59
CA PHE A 432 16.33 -1.00 -5.60
C PHE A 432 16.09 -2.42 -6.13
N ILE A 433 15.69 -2.54 -7.40
CA ILE A 433 15.52 -3.84 -8.07
C ILE A 433 16.87 -4.55 -8.20
N ARG A 434 17.91 -3.88 -8.73
CA ARG A 434 19.23 -4.50 -8.89
C ARG A 434 19.76 -5.06 -7.58
N ASN A 435 19.73 -4.27 -6.50
CA ASN A 435 20.19 -4.70 -5.18
C ASN A 435 19.47 -5.93 -4.67
N LEU A 436 18.17 -6.00 -4.94
CA LEU A 436 17.38 -7.13 -4.53
C LEU A 436 17.80 -8.39 -5.28
N ILE A 437 18.02 -8.26 -6.59
CA ILE A 437 18.46 -9.36 -7.46
C ILE A 437 19.86 -9.83 -7.04
N TYR A 438 20.84 -8.93 -6.96
CA TYR A 438 22.21 -9.27 -6.55
C TYR A 438 22.26 -9.92 -5.17
N LYS A 439 21.50 -9.39 -4.20
CA LYS A 439 21.42 -10.01 -2.87
C LYS A 439 20.87 -11.43 -2.92
N GLN A 440 19.93 -11.74 -3.81
CA GLN A 440 19.42 -13.11 -3.97
C GLN A 440 20.42 -13.99 -4.73
N ALA A 441 21.05 -13.47 -5.77
CA ALA A 441 22.08 -14.17 -6.54
C ALA A 441 23.29 -14.55 -5.67
N ASP A 442 23.78 -13.63 -4.84
CA ASP A 442 24.91 -13.88 -3.92
C ASP A 442 24.56 -14.91 -2.83
N ALA A 443 23.31 -14.91 -2.36
CA ALA A 443 22.84 -15.85 -1.35
C ALA A 443 22.55 -17.25 -1.92
N HIS A 444 22.21 -17.33 -3.21
CA HIS A 444 21.79 -18.54 -3.90
C HIS A 444 22.43 -18.64 -5.30
N PRO A 445 23.77 -18.78 -5.38
CA PRO A 445 24.47 -18.83 -6.66
C PRO A 445 24.07 -20.05 -7.52
N GLU A 446 23.54 -21.11 -6.90
CA GLU A 446 23.02 -22.31 -7.59
C GLU A 446 21.83 -22.04 -8.51
N TYR A 447 21.15 -20.90 -8.35
CA TYR A 447 20.04 -20.47 -9.19
C TYR A 447 20.45 -19.53 -10.32
N CYS A 448 21.76 -19.25 -10.47
CA CYS A 448 22.27 -18.32 -11.47
C CYS A 448 22.84 -19.05 -12.69
N LEU A 449 22.27 -18.78 -13.86
CA LEU A 449 22.84 -19.14 -15.16
C LEU A 449 23.59 -17.93 -15.72
N TYR A 450 24.92 -17.98 -15.74
CA TYR A 450 25.77 -16.89 -16.23
C TYR A 450 25.99 -16.98 -17.74
N PHE A 451 26.07 -15.82 -18.39
CA PHE A 451 26.35 -15.68 -19.81
C PHE A 451 27.71 -14.99 -19.99
N SER A 452 28.50 -15.51 -20.92
CA SER A 452 29.79 -14.96 -21.36
C SER A 452 29.63 -13.81 -22.34
#